data_AF-A0A1M7I295-F1
#
_entry.id   AF-A0A1M7I295-F1
#
_cell.length_a   1.000
_cell.length_b   1.000
_cell.length_c   1.000
_cell.angle_alpha   90.00
_cell.angle_beta   90.00
_cell.angle_gamma   90.00
#
_symmetry.space_group_name_H-M   'P 1'
#
loop_
_entity.id
_entity.type
_entity.pdbx_description
1 polymer ?
#
loop_
_entity_poly.entity_id
_entity_poly.type
_entity_poly.pdbx_seq_one_letter_code
_entity_poly.pdbx_strand_id
1 'polypeptide(L)'
;MMEQFNRLSGKSQQRIEALQSRADNLFCHQWLRKAMFDELRKQVVHKGGYPHFSEQMQEHREMMLISEYFMSYRSTLPGILDEYQNPYEDEDPIMALVEERKQLIDDYAKLPLSHDWDRIKEAFPDSWRAFARRLDFRNEHTLADLRQLLQIVDRISLITDILNKREGGHGITLRCVDYQKHMQVYADKKMTRDELKQLLAKAVDACREYFWANTSMAVVQAICKEDYNFGDNASEFERFMQEVLLELETPLNYGCPANTIASARQSGEYLKHPISEWAGYCAFDSRPMVLLRKLRTQLDIISTENTPKA
;
A
#
# COMPACT_ATOMS: atom_id res chain seq x y z
N MET A 1 34.59 17.16 7.47
CA MET A 1 33.93 16.00 8.12
C MET A 1 32.71 15.60 7.30
N MET A 2 32.94 15.24 6.04
CA MET A 2 31.98 14.63 5.11
C MET A 2 32.71 13.40 4.55
N GLU A 3 31.98 12.36 4.17
CA GLU A 3 32.47 11.02 3.74
C GLU A 3 32.52 9.93 4.82
N GLN A 4 31.40 9.69 5.51
CA GLN A 4 31.08 8.36 6.06
C GLN A 4 29.60 8.02 5.91
N PHE A 5 28.97 8.38 4.77
CA PHE A 5 27.68 7.79 4.43
C PHE A 5 27.92 6.42 3.82
N ASN A 6 27.79 5.44 4.71
CA ASN A 6 27.73 4.01 4.52
C ASN A 6 27.28 3.59 3.11
N ARG A 7 28.14 2.80 2.46
CA ARG A 7 27.76 1.90 1.37
C ARG A 7 26.71 0.92 1.91
N LEU A 8 25.44 1.28 1.83
CA LEU A 8 24.35 0.34 1.94
C LEU A 8 24.61 -0.76 0.91
N SER A 9 24.54 -2.03 1.32
CA SER A 9 24.73 -3.15 0.39
C SER A 9 23.80 -2.96 -0.82
N GLY A 10 24.21 -3.35 -2.04
CA GLY A 10 23.37 -3.14 -3.24
C GLY A 10 21.93 -3.65 -3.08
N LYS A 11 21.73 -4.69 -2.26
CA LYS A 11 20.40 -5.22 -1.89
C LYS A 11 19.58 -4.28 -1.00
N SER A 12 20.23 -3.57 -0.08
CA SER A 12 19.58 -2.58 0.79
C SER A 12 19.12 -1.36 -0.01
N GLN A 13 19.93 -0.90 -0.97
CA GLN A 13 19.56 0.20 -1.85
C GLN A 13 18.39 -0.17 -2.78
N GLN A 14 18.43 -1.36 -3.39
CA GLN A 14 17.33 -1.88 -4.21
C GLN A 14 16.02 -1.99 -3.41
N ARG A 15 16.08 -2.40 -2.14
CA ARG A 15 14.89 -2.45 -1.28
C ARG A 15 14.33 -1.07 -1.01
N ILE A 16 15.18 -0.09 -0.69
CA ILE A 16 14.75 1.30 -0.45
C ILE A 16 14.08 1.86 -1.71
N GLU A 17 14.70 1.70 -2.88
CA GLU A 17 14.12 2.12 -4.16
C GLU A 17 12.74 1.48 -4.41
N ALA A 18 12.59 0.19 -4.12
CA ALA A 18 11.32 -0.52 -4.25
C ALA A 18 10.24 -0.04 -3.25
N LEU A 19 10.63 0.28 -2.01
CA LEU A 19 9.72 0.84 -1.01
C LEU A 19 9.26 2.25 -1.40
N GLN A 20 10.18 3.09 -1.88
CA GLN A 20 9.88 4.45 -2.32
C GLN A 20 8.96 4.47 -3.54
N SER A 21 9.19 3.60 -4.54
CA SER A 21 8.36 3.54 -5.74
C SER A 21 6.93 3.05 -5.47
N ARG A 22 6.74 2.27 -4.40
CA ARG A 22 5.45 1.70 -3.99
C ARG A 22 4.83 2.40 -2.77
N ALA A 23 5.39 3.52 -2.32
CA ALA A 23 5.03 4.15 -1.05
C ALA A 23 3.52 4.45 -0.92
N ASP A 24 2.91 4.96 -2.00
CA ASP A 24 1.48 5.32 -2.04
C ASP A 24 0.55 4.11 -1.78
N ASN A 25 1.02 2.92 -2.13
CA ASN A 25 0.33 1.65 -1.94
C ASN A 25 0.71 0.99 -0.60
N LEU A 26 2.00 0.97 -0.28
CA LEU A 26 2.57 0.33 0.90
C LEU A 26 2.25 1.05 2.20
N PHE A 27 1.97 2.35 2.17
CA PHE A 27 1.65 3.13 3.37
C PHE A 27 0.21 3.67 3.36
N CYS A 28 -0.70 3.00 2.64
CA CYS A 28 -2.14 3.15 2.86
C CYS A 28 -2.59 2.32 4.09
N HIS A 29 -2.92 2.98 5.21
CA HIS A 29 -3.21 2.34 6.50
C HIS A 29 -4.69 2.25 6.87
N GLN A 30 -5.59 2.78 6.04
CA GLN A 30 -7.03 2.80 6.30
C GLN A 30 -7.60 1.39 6.56
N TRP A 31 -7.18 0.40 5.77
CA TRP A 31 -7.66 -0.98 5.95
C TRP A 31 -7.19 -1.60 7.27
N LEU A 32 -5.94 -1.37 7.69
CA LEU A 32 -5.36 -1.98 8.89
C LEU A 32 -5.99 -1.36 10.12
N ARG A 33 -6.15 -0.03 10.08
CA ARG A 33 -6.89 0.72 11.08
C ARG A 33 -8.33 0.21 11.21
N LYS A 34 -9.04 0.02 10.09
CA LYS A 34 -10.40 -0.53 10.09
C LYS A 34 -10.43 -1.94 10.69
N ALA A 35 -9.53 -2.83 10.27
CA ALA A 35 -9.45 -4.20 10.78
C ALA A 35 -9.18 -4.26 12.30
N MET A 36 -8.22 -3.46 12.79
CA MET A 36 -7.91 -3.37 14.21
C MET A 36 -9.04 -2.71 15.03
N PHE A 37 -9.70 -1.69 14.47
CA PHE A 37 -10.85 -1.03 15.11
C PHE A 37 -12.07 -1.96 15.19
N ASP A 38 -12.35 -2.72 14.14
CA ASP A 38 -13.42 -3.71 14.12
C ASP A 38 -13.17 -4.83 15.14
N GLU A 39 -11.93 -5.29 15.28
CA GLU A 39 -11.54 -6.26 16.31
C GLU A 39 -11.75 -5.68 17.72
N LEU A 40 -11.28 -4.45 17.95
CA LEU A 40 -11.48 -3.73 19.20
C LEU A 40 -12.98 -3.65 19.56
N ARG A 41 -13.81 -3.27 18.60
CA ARG A 41 -15.26 -3.15 18.75
C ARG A 41 -15.90 -4.49 19.09
N LYS A 42 -15.50 -5.58 18.43
CA LYS A 42 -16.00 -6.94 18.73
C LYS A 42 -15.73 -7.31 20.18
N GLN A 43 -14.50 -7.07 20.67
CA GLN A 43 -14.11 -7.39 22.04
C GLN A 43 -14.91 -6.56 23.07
N VAL A 44 -15.09 -5.26 22.83
CA VAL A 44 -15.87 -4.38 23.72
C VAL A 44 -17.35 -4.78 23.78
N VAL A 45 -17.95 -5.13 22.63
CA VAL A 45 -19.37 -5.49 22.53
C VAL A 45 -19.68 -6.89 23.08
N HIS A 46 -18.82 -7.88 22.84
CA HIS A 46 -19.09 -9.28 23.21
C HIS A 46 -18.78 -9.62 24.67
N LYS A 47 -17.99 -8.81 25.40
CA LYS A 47 -17.44 -9.19 26.72
C LYS A 47 -17.84 -8.31 27.91
N GLY A 48 -18.95 -7.57 27.82
CA GLY A 48 -19.58 -6.95 28.99
C GLY A 48 -19.06 -5.57 29.41
N GLY A 49 -18.37 -4.84 28.52
CA GLY A 49 -18.04 -3.42 28.71
C GLY A 49 -16.58 -3.13 29.13
N TYR A 50 -16.29 -1.82 29.27
CA TYR A 50 -14.96 -1.25 29.54
C TYR A 50 -14.21 -1.75 30.81
N PRO A 51 -14.85 -2.17 31.92
CA PRO A 51 -14.11 -2.50 33.15
C PRO A 51 -13.16 -3.70 33.05
N HIS A 52 -13.49 -4.71 32.24
CA HIS A 52 -12.63 -5.89 32.02
C HIS A 52 -11.71 -5.75 30.81
N PHE A 53 -11.83 -4.63 30.09
CA PHE A 53 -11.12 -4.41 28.84
C PHE A 53 -9.65 -4.04 29.06
N SER A 54 -9.32 -3.30 30.12
CA SER A 54 -7.93 -2.91 30.43
C SER A 54 -7.05 -4.08 30.86
N GLU A 55 -7.59 -5.01 31.64
CA GLU A 55 -6.88 -6.22 32.07
C GLU A 55 -6.67 -7.18 30.88
N GLN A 56 -7.71 -7.39 30.07
CA GLN A 56 -7.61 -8.24 28.86
C GLN A 56 -6.69 -7.65 27.79
N MET A 57 -6.55 -6.33 27.72
CA MET A 57 -5.59 -5.65 26.83
C MET A 57 -4.14 -6.03 27.14
N GLN A 58 -3.83 -6.38 28.39
CA GLN A 58 -2.47 -6.75 28.82
C GLN A 58 -2.18 -8.26 28.68
N GLU A 59 -3.21 -9.09 28.54
CA GLU A 59 -3.07 -10.55 28.45
C GLU A 59 -3.04 -11.08 27.00
N HIS A 60 -3.63 -10.34 26.06
CA HIS A 60 -3.71 -10.74 24.66
C HIS A 60 -2.75 -9.94 23.78
N ARG A 61 -1.75 -10.60 23.19
CA ARG A 61 -0.75 -9.98 22.27
C ARG A 61 -1.38 -9.17 21.12
N GLU A 62 -2.50 -9.64 20.58
CA GLU A 62 -3.25 -8.93 19.54
C GLU A 62 -3.83 -7.60 20.05
N MET A 63 -4.34 -7.58 21.29
CA MET A 63 -4.85 -6.37 21.93
C MET A 63 -3.73 -5.41 22.33
N MET A 64 -2.59 -5.93 22.78
CA MET A 64 -1.39 -5.14 23.05
C MET A 64 -0.91 -4.43 21.78
N LEU A 65 -0.84 -5.14 20.64
CA LEU A 65 -0.50 -4.53 19.35
C LEU A 65 -1.51 -3.44 18.95
N ILE A 66 -2.81 -3.73 19.07
CA ILE A 66 -3.87 -2.75 18.76
C ILE A 66 -3.75 -1.50 19.63
N SER A 67 -3.46 -1.67 20.93
CA SER A 67 -3.24 -0.57 21.87
C SER A 67 -2.04 0.30 21.45
N GLU A 68 -0.88 -0.32 21.23
CA GLU A 68 0.33 0.40 20.79
C GLU A 68 0.10 1.13 19.45
N TYR A 69 -0.61 0.48 18.51
CA TYR A 69 -0.97 1.08 17.22
C TYR A 69 -1.81 2.36 17.39
N PHE A 70 -2.89 2.31 18.17
CA PHE A 70 -3.76 3.48 18.36
C PHE A 70 -3.10 4.59 19.19
N MET A 71 -2.23 4.24 20.14
CA MET A 71 -1.47 5.23 20.91
C MET A 71 -0.46 5.96 20.03
N SER A 72 0.24 5.25 19.15
CA SER A 72 1.13 5.86 18.15
C SER A 72 0.36 6.83 17.23
N TYR A 73 -0.77 6.38 16.67
CA TYR A 73 -1.62 7.20 15.78
C TYR A 73 -2.06 8.52 16.44
N ARG A 74 -2.43 8.47 17.73
CA ARG A 74 -2.84 9.66 18.50
C ARG A 74 -1.70 10.64 18.73
N SER A 75 -0.46 10.17 18.80
CA SER A 75 0.71 11.03 19.06
C SER A 75 1.24 11.73 17.81
N THR A 76 1.19 11.10 16.64
CA THR A 76 1.80 11.66 15.41
C THR A 76 0.91 12.71 14.75
N LEU A 77 -0.41 12.51 14.78
CA LEU A 77 -1.37 13.32 14.01
C LEU A 77 -1.33 14.82 14.40
N PRO A 78 -1.33 15.24 15.68
CA PRO A 78 -1.29 16.66 16.02
C PRO A 78 0.00 17.35 15.54
N GLY A 79 1.17 16.68 15.64
CA GLY A 79 2.45 17.28 15.25
C GLY A 79 2.53 17.58 13.75
N ILE A 80 2.06 16.66 12.90
CA ILE A 80 1.99 16.91 11.45
C ILE A 80 0.94 17.99 11.14
N LEU A 81 -0.20 18.00 11.82
CA LEU A 81 -1.21 19.03 11.59
C LEU A 81 -0.66 20.43 11.96
N ASP A 82 0.06 20.55 13.07
CA ASP A 82 0.66 21.81 13.51
C ASP A 82 1.80 22.27 12.57
N GLU A 83 2.65 21.33 12.11
CA GLU A 83 3.77 21.61 11.19
C GLU A 83 3.29 22.07 9.80
N TYR A 84 2.14 21.57 9.32
CA TYR A 84 1.70 21.76 7.94
C TYR A 84 0.39 22.54 7.77
N GLN A 85 -0.23 23.05 8.85
CA GLN A 85 -1.40 23.95 8.78
C GLN A 85 -1.05 25.38 8.31
N ASN A 86 0.19 25.83 8.51
CA ASN A 86 0.69 27.13 8.07
C ASN A 86 1.94 26.94 7.22
N PRO A 87 1.80 26.60 5.92
CA PRO A 87 2.97 26.46 5.06
C PRO A 87 3.73 27.79 5.01
N TYR A 88 5.04 27.71 5.29
CA TYR A 88 5.99 28.81 5.22
C TYR A 88 5.81 29.62 3.93
N GLU A 89 5.89 30.95 4.02
CA GLU A 89 5.64 31.86 2.89
C GLU A 89 6.62 31.67 1.71
N ASP A 90 7.76 30.99 1.91
CA ASP A 90 8.87 30.90 0.96
C ASP A 90 9.33 29.48 0.56
N GLU A 91 8.83 28.40 1.17
CA GLU A 91 9.20 27.02 0.82
C GLU A 91 8.01 26.25 0.24
N ASP A 92 8.22 25.44 -0.81
CA ASP A 92 7.18 24.58 -1.35
C ASP A 92 6.88 23.45 -0.33
N PRO A 93 5.75 23.51 0.39
CA PRO A 93 5.44 22.57 1.46
C PRO A 93 5.28 21.13 0.93
N ILE A 94 4.99 20.97 -0.36
CA ILE A 94 4.88 19.66 -1.00
C ILE A 94 6.26 19.01 -1.11
N MET A 95 7.27 19.80 -1.49
CA MET A 95 8.64 19.30 -1.63
C MET A 95 9.22 18.88 -0.28
N ALA A 96 8.97 19.66 0.77
CA ALA A 96 9.36 19.29 2.13
C ALA A 96 8.74 17.95 2.54
N LEU A 97 7.45 17.75 2.29
CA LEU A 97 6.74 16.48 2.57
C LEU A 97 7.29 15.29 1.76
N VAL A 98 7.65 15.51 0.49
CA VAL A 98 8.24 14.46 -0.35
C VAL A 98 9.61 14.02 0.18
N GLU A 99 10.49 14.97 0.51
CA GLU A 99 11.82 14.66 1.05
C GLU A 99 11.73 14.01 2.43
N GLU A 100 10.83 14.50 3.28
CA GLU A 100 10.57 13.90 4.58
C GLU A 100 10.07 12.45 4.44
N ARG A 101 9.12 12.20 3.53
CA ARG A 101 8.62 10.84 3.28
C ARG A 101 9.75 9.90 2.85
N LYS A 102 10.66 10.36 1.99
CA LYS A 102 11.82 9.54 1.57
C LYS A 102 12.73 9.23 2.75
N GLN A 103 13.08 10.24 3.54
CA GLN A 103 13.92 10.05 4.71
C GLN A 103 13.29 9.05 5.69
N LEU A 104 11.98 9.16 5.91
CA LEU A 104 11.24 8.23 6.76
C LEU A 104 11.21 6.81 6.19
N ILE A 105 11.08 6.64 4.86
CA ILE A 105 11.15 5.31 4.21
C ILE A 105 12.55 4.70 4.36
N ASP A 106 13.59 5.51 4.25
CA ASP A 106 14.97 5.07 4.45
C ASP A 106 15.20 4.62 5.89
N ASP A 107 14.66 5.37 6.86
CA ASP A 107 14.74 5.03 8.27
C ASP A 107 13.88 3.82 8.62
N TYR A 108 12.68 3.71 8.05
CA TYR A 108 11.83 2.52 8.09
C TYR A 108 12.61 1.28 7.63
N ALA A 109 13.30 1.36 6.49
CA ALA A 109 14.02 0.23 5.93
C ALA A 109 15.15 -0.28 6.84
N LYS A 110 15.67 0.55 7.74
CA LYS A 110 16.71 0.19 8.71
C LYS A 110 16.15 -0.47 9.98
N LEU A 111 14.84 -0.37 10.22
CA LEU A 111 14.23 -0.92 11.44
C LEU A 111 14.23 -2.45 11.42
N PRO A 112 14.58 -3.12 12.53
CA PRO A 112 14.61 -4.59 12.63
C PRO A 112 13.27 -5.23 12.26
N LEU A 113 12.16 -4.61 12.67
CA LEU A 113 10.81 -5.13 12.46
C LEU A 113 10.19 -4.77 11.11
N SER A 114 10.86 -3.95 10.28
CA SER A 114 10.31 -3.50 9.00
C SER A 114 10.04 -4.65 8.02
N HIS A 115 10.93 -5.63 7.97
CA HIS A 115 10.76 -6.82 7.12
C HIS A 115 9.56 -7.68 7.52
N ASP A 116 9.31 -7.82 8.82
CA ASP A 116 8.13 -8.54 9.30
C ASP A 116 6.85 -7.74 9.10
N TRP A 117 6.94 -6.41 9.14
CA TRP A 117 5.85 -5.50 8.83
C TRP A 117 5.46 -5.50 7.35
N ASP A 118 6.43 -5.53 6.44
CA ASP A 118 6.21 -5.64 4.99
C ASP A 118 5.30 -6.86 4.67
N ARG A 119 5.56 -7.98 5.34
CA ARG A 119 4.79 -9.24 5.21
C ARG A 119 3.37 -9.15 5.75
N ILE A 120 3.05 -8.18 6.61
CA ILE A 120 1.67 -7.97 7.06
C ILE A 120 0.77 -7.62 5.86
N LYS A 121 1.30 -6.90 4.88
CA LYS A 121 0.59 -6.57 3.63
C LYS A 121 0.63 -7.67 2.58
N GLU A 122 1.35 -8.77 2.80
CA GLU A 122 1.42 -9.86 1.83
C GLU A 122 0.46 -11.02 2.18
N ALA A 123 0.14 -11.22 3.47
CA ALA A 123 -0.56 -12.42 3.97
C ALA A 123 -1.89 -12.14 4.72
N PHE A 124 -2.77 -11.33 4.13
CA PHE A 124 -4.07 -10.93 4.70
C PHE A 124 -5.10 -12.06 4.91
N PRO A 125 -6.11 -11.91 5.81
CA PRO A 125 -6.38 -10.79 6.74
C PRO A 125 -5.82 -10.99 8.16
N ASP A 126 -5.23 -12.16 8.44
CA ASP A 126 -4.75 -12.55 9.78
C ASP A 126 -3.24 -12.34 10.00
N SER A 127 -2.52 -11.84 8.99
CA SER A 127 -1.08 -11.58 9.08
C SER A 127 -0.68 -10.66 10.22
N TRP A 128 -1.50 -9.65 10.55
CA TRP A 128 -1.23 -8.76 11.69
C TRP A 128 -1.38 -9.50 13.03
N ARG A 129 -2.27 -10.50 13.12
CA ARG A 129 -2.38 -11.39 14.29
C ARG A 129 -1.15 -12.28 14.39
N ALA A 130 -0.67 -12.82 13.27
CA ALA A 130 0.56 -13.60 13.23
C ALA A 130 1.80 -12.76 13.58
N PHE A 131 1.82 -11.49 13.19
CA PHE A 131 2.83 -10.53 13.63
C PHE A 131 2.74 -10.27 15.14
N ALA A 132 1.56 -9.94 15.66
CA ALA A 132 1.33 -9.74 17.09
C ALA A 132 1.77 -10.94 17.93
N ARG A 133 1.48 -12.17 17.48
CA ARG A 133 1.86 -13.39 18.18
C ARG A 133 3.36 -13.64 18.21
N ARG A 134 4.14 -13.09 17.27
CA ARG A 134 5.60 -13.22 17.23
C ARG A 134 6.33 -12.21 18.12
N LEU A 135 5.67 -11.11 18.48
CA LEU A 135 6.25 -10.10 19.36
C LEU A 135 6.28 -10.58 20.81
N ASP A 136 7.41 -10.31 21.47
CA ASP A 136 7.53 -10.44 22.92
C ASP A 136 7.28 -9.09 23.59
N PHE A 137 6.02 -8.83 23.96
CA PHE A 137 5.62 -7.59 24.62
C PHE A 137 6.17 -7.43 26.04
N ARG A 138 6.79 -8.46 26.61
CA ARG A 138 7.45 -8.36 27.92
C ARG A 138 8.89 -7.87 27.80
N ASN A 139 9.44 -7.88 26.58
CA ASN A 139 10.77 -7.37 26.29
C ASN A 139 10.69 -5.89 25.95
N GLU A 140 11.29 -5.05 26.80
CA GLU A 140 11.31 -3.59 26.62
C GLU A 140 11.96 -3.15 25.30
N HIS A 141 12.98 -3.88 24.82
CA HIS A 141 13.64 -3.55 23.55
C HIS A 141 12.70 -3.83 22.37
N THR A 142 12.02 -4.99 22.38
CA THR A 142 11.02 -5.32 21.35
C THR A 142 9.87 -4.30 21.34
N LEU A 143 9.45 -3.84 22.52
CA LEU A 143 8.40 -2.83 22.64
C LEU A 143 8.86 -1.45 22.13
N ALA A 144 10.11 -1.07 22.39
CA ALA A 144 10.71 0.15 21.87
C ALA A 144 10.83 0.12 20.33
N ASP A 145 11.33 -0.99 19.77
CA ASP A 145 11.43 -1.20 18.33
C ASP A 145 10.05 -1.15 17.66
N LEU A 146 9.04 -1.76 18.29
CA LEU A 146 7.66 -1.74 17.81
C LEU A 146 7.10 -0.31 17.80
N ARG A 147 7.30 0.45 18.87
CA ARG A 147 6.82 1.84 18.96
C ARG A 147 7.47 2.72 17.91
N GLN A 148 8.79 2.59 17.72
CA GLN A 148 9.52 3.33 16.69
C GLN A 148 9.00 2.98 15.29
N LEU A 149 8.80 1.69 15.01
CA LEU A 149 8.19 1.23 13.76
C LEU A 149 6.82 1.86 13.53
N LEU A 150 5.92 1.76 14.51
CA LEU A 150 4.55 2.27 14.39
C LEU A 150 4.51 3.78 14.19
N GLN A 151 5.40 4.54 14.85
CA GLN A 151 5.50 5.99 14.67
C GLN A 151 5.97 6.36 13.26
N ILE A 152 7.03 5.73 12.77
CA ILE A 152 7.54 5.99 11.42
C ILE A 152 6.50 5.61 10.37
N VAL A 153 5.90 4.43 10.49
CA VAL A 153 4.88 3.94 9.57
C VAL A 153 3.66 4.87 9.53
N ASP A 154 3.21 5.34 10.68
CA ASP A 154 2.09 6.27 10.79
C ASP A 154 2.41 7.62 10.14
N ARG A 155 3.60 8.18 10.39
CA ARG A 155 4.06 9.44 9.78
C ARG A 155 4.14 9.33 8.26
N ILE A 156 4.73 8.25 7.73
CA ILE A 156 4.78 7.99 6.27
C ILE A 156 3.36 7.92 5.70
N SER A 157 2.45 7.25 6.40
CA SER A 157 1.06 7.06 5.95
C SER A 157 0.29 8.38 5.90
N LEU A 158 0.43 9.22 6.93
CA LEU A 158 -0.22 10.53 6.99
C LEU A 158 0.30 11.46 5.89
N ILE A 159 1.63 11.52 5.69
CA ILE A 159 2.23 12.30 4.59
C ILE A 159 1.73 11.77 3.24
N THR A 160 1.67 10.45 3.08
CA THR A 160 1.17 9.81 1.86
C THR A 160 -0.29 10.16 1.58
N ASP A 161 -1.15 10.18 2.60
CA ASP A 161 -2.56 10.55 2.46
C ASP A 161 -2.71 12.05 2.11
N ILE A 162 -1.88 12.93 2.71
CA ILE A 162 -1.80 14.36 2.39
C ILE A 162 -1.38 14.57 0.93
N LEU A 163 -0.31 13.92 0.49
CA LEU A 163 0.22 14.03 -0.89
C LEU A 163 -0.77 13.51 -1.93
N ASN A 164 -1.54 12.45 -1.62
CA ASN A 164 -2.49 11.84 -2.54
C ASN A 164 -3.90 12.41 -2.50
N LYS A 165 -4.17 13.43 -1.68
CA LYS A 165 -5.53 13.97 -1.45
C LYS A 165 -6.56 12.91 -1.08
N ARG A 166 -6.17 11.83 -0.39
CA ARG A 166 -7.17 10.91 0.13
C ARG A 166 -7.96 11.67 1.19
N GLU A 167 -9.26 11.87 0.97
CA GLU A 167 -10.13 12.64 1.86
C GLU A 167 -10.23 11.95 3.24
N GLY A 168 -9.21 12.18 4.08
CA GLY A 168 -9.15 11.68 5.46
C GLY A 168 -9.81 12.62 6.48
N GLY A 169 -10.38 13.75 6.04
CA GLY A 169 -10.99 14.73 6.94
C GLY A 169 -9.98 15.45 7.85
N HIS A 170 -8.71 15.52 7.44
CA HIS A 170 -7.62 16.08 8.25
C HIS A 170 -7.49 17.61 8.18
N GLY A 171 -8.32 18.30 7.38
CA GLY A 171 -8.38 19.77 7.34
C GLY A 171 -7.24 20.48 6.61
N ILE A 172 -6.27 19.76 6.03
CA ILE A 172 -5.16 20.33 5.27
C ILE A 172 -5.53 20.43 3.78
N THR A 173 -5.41 21.63 3.19
CA THR A 173 -5.63 21.87 1.76
C THR A 173 -4.32 22.26 1.08
N LEU A 174 -3.61 21.31 0.46
CA LEU A 174 -2.42 21.59 -0.34
C LEU A 174 -2.75 21.69 -1.84
N ARG A 175 -2.19 22.69 -2.54
CA ARG A 175 -2.34 22.86 -4.00
C ARG A 175 -1.43 21.89 -4.76
N CYS A 176 -1.87 20.65 -4.84
CA CYS A 176 -1.19 19.45 -5.37
C CYS A 176 -0.84 19.42 -6.88
N VAL A 177 -0.76 20.55 -7.58
CA VAL A 177 -0.43 20.56 -9.02
C VAL A 177 1.03 20.14 -9.25
N ASP A 178 1.90 20.33 -8.26
CA ASP A 178 3.34 20.11 -8.37
C ASP A 178 3.80 18.70 -7.95
N TYR A 179 3.08 18.01 -7.04
CA TYR A 179 3.39 16.62 -6.65
C TYR A 179 3.31 15.64 -7.82
N GLN A 180 2.27 15.72 -8.66
CA GLN A 180 2.13 14.84 -9.83
C GLN A 180 3.24 15.08 -10.88
N LYS A 181 3.70 16.33 -11.03
CA LYS A 181 4.85 16.67 -11.88
C LYS A 181 6.17 16.18 -11.27
N HIS A 182 6.31 16.19 -9.96
CA HIS A 182 7.53 15.72 -9.29
C HIS A 182 7.64 14.18 -9.27
N MET A 183 6.52 13.47 -9.09
CA MET A 183 6.46 12.01 -9.28
C MET A 183 6.81 11.60 -10.72
N GLN A 184 6.54 12.44 -11.72
CA GLN A 184 7.00 12.22 -13.10
C GLN A 184 8.53 12.29 -13.23
N VAL A 185 9.24 13.02 -12.36
CA VAL A 185 10.71 13.12 -12.35
C VAL A 185 11.36 11.90 -11.69
N TYR A 186 10.73 11.28 -10.69
CA TYR A 186 11.22 10.01 -10.10
C TYR A 186 10.79 8.75 -10.83
N ALA A 187 9.87 8.86 -11.80
CA ALA A 187 9.49 7.78 -12.69
C ALA A 187 10.52 7.48 -13.80
N ASP A 188 11.80 7.86 -13.61
CA ASP A 188 12.89 7.67 -14.59
C ASP A 188 13.51 6.26 -14.59
N LYS A 189 12.86 5.28 -13.95
CA LYS A 189 12.84 3.90 -14.44
C LYS A 189 11.44 3.57 -14.94
N LYS A 190 11.01 4.27 -15.99
CA LYS A 190 9.74 3.99 -16.64
C LYS A 190 9.86 2.61 -17.28
N MET A 191 9.28 1.60 -16.63
CA MET A 191 9.12 0.29 -17.23
C MET A 191 8.49 0.50 -18.61
N THR A 192 9.20 0.04 -19.63
CA THR A 192 8.76 0.17 -21.01
C THR A 192 7.43 -0.56 -21.19
N ARG A 193 6.67 -0.16 -22.20
CA ARG A 193 5.38 -0.81 -22.52
C ARG A 193 5.56 -2.31 -22.74
N ASP A 194 6.68 -2.71 -23.35
CA ASP A 194 7.03 -4.12 -23.61
C ASP A 194 7.39 -4.87 -22.33
N GLU A 195 8.15 -4.27 -21.42
CA GLU A 195 8.43 -4.87 -20.11
C GLU A 195 7.15 -5.06 -19.30
N LEU A 196 6.27 -4.05 -19.27
CA LEU A 196 4.98 -4.15 -18.61
C LEU A 196 4.10 -5.23 -19.26
N LYS A 197 4.14 -5.35 -20.59
CA LYS A 197 3.41 -6.38 -21.33
C LYS A 197 3.83 -7.79 -20.89
N GLN A 198 5.14 -8.07 -20.88
CA GLN A 198 5.69 -9.37 -20.49
C GLN A 198 5.39 -9.69 -19.02
N LEU A 199 5.51 -8.69 -18.15
CA LEU A 199 5.22 -8.83 -16.73
C LEU A 199 3.74 -9.16 -16.49
N LEU A 200 2.83 -8.47 -17.18
CA LEU A 200 1.39 -8.72 -17.11
C LEU A 200 1.02 -10.07 -17.71
N ALA A 201 1.60 -10.48 -18.84
CA ALA A 201 1.30 -11.77 -19.45
C ALA A 201 1.58 -12.92 -18.47
N LYS A 202 2.75 -12.93 -17.85
CA LYS A 202 3.13 -13.91 -16.82
C LYS A 202 2.22 -13.86 -15.59
N ALA A 203 1.93 -12.65 -15.08
CA ALA A 203 1.10 -12.50 -13.88
C ALA A 203 -0.37 -12.92 -14.12
N VAL A 204 -0.91 -12.59 -15.29
CA VAL A 204 -2.26 -12.97 -15.72
C VAL A 204 -2.34 -14.49 -15.87
N ASP A 205 -1.35 -15.11 -16.49
CA ASP A 205 -1.30 -16.57 -16.64
C ASP A 205 -1.28 -17.28 -15.29
N ALA A 206 -0.40 -16.84 -14.37
CA ALA A 206 -0.30 -17.37 -13.02
C ALA A 206 -1.57 -17.17 -12.18
N CYS A 207 -2.39 -16.16 -12.51
CA CYS A 207 -3.65 -15.85 -11.81
C CYS A 207 -4.89 -16.29 -12.58
N ARG A 208 -4.76 -17.08 -13.65
CA ARG A 208 -5.84 -17.44 -14.59
C ARG A 208 -7.10 -17.95 -13.91
N GLU A 209 -6.98 -18.80 -12.90
CA GLU A 209 -8.12 -19.37 -12.17
C GLU A 209 -9.00 -18.31 -11.45
N TYR A 210 -8.44 -17.13 -11.21
CA TYR A 210 -9.13 -16.00 -10.58
C TYR A 210 -9.74 -15.04 -11.60
N PHE A 211 -9.74 -15.34 -12.90
CA PHE A 211 -10.47 -14.55 -13.89
C PHE A 211 -11.88 -15.12 -14.07
N TRP A 212 -12.90 -14.44 -13.53
CA TRP A 212 -14.29 -14.94 -13.51
C TRP A 212 -15.28 -14.07 -14.31
N ALA A 213 -14.89 -12.87 -14.72
CA ALA A 213 -15.76 -11.95 -15.44
C ALA A 213 -14.94 -10.85 -16.14
N ASN A 214 -15.60 -10.07 -16.99
CA ASN A 214 -15.06 -8.84 -17.58
C ASN A 214 -14.52 -7.85 -16.52
N THR A 215 -15.09 -7.87 -15.32
CA THR A 215 -14.61 -7.08 -14.17
C THR A 215 -13.15 -7.39 -13.81
N SER A 216 -12.67 -8.61 -14.06
CA SER A 216 -11.27 -8.98 -13.82
C SER A 216 -10.30 -8.08 -14.60
N MET A 217 -10.65 -7.66 -15.82
CA MET A 217 -9.82 -6.74 -16.61
C MET A 217 -9.81 -5.32 -16.07
N ALA A 218 -10.90 -4.88 -15.44
CA ALA A 218 -10.92 -3.59 -14.75
C ALA A 218 -10.04 -3.60 -13.49
N VAL A 219 -9.89 -4.75 -12.83
CA VAL A 219 -8.90 -4.92 -11.74
C VAL A 219 -7.48 -4.79 -12.28
N VAL A 220 -7.15 -5.46 -13.40
CA VAL A 220 -5.84 -5.32 -14.05
C VAL A 220 -5.57 -3.86 -14.43
N GLN A 221 -6.55 -3.16 -15.00
CA GLN A 221 -6.39 -1.75 -15.34
C GLN A 221 -6.11 -0.87 -14.13
N ALA A 222 -6.81 -1.08 -13.02
CA ALA A 222 -6.61 -0.32 -11.81
C ALA A 222 -5.17 -0.51 -11.28
N ILE A 223 -4.64 -1.74 -11.31
CA ILE A 223 -3.24 -2.03 -10.97
C ILE A 223 -2.30 -1.31 -11.92
N CYS A 224 -2.49 -1.40 -13.23
CA CYS A 224 -1.61 -0.72 -14.20
C CYS A 224 -1.58 0.80 -13.96
N LYS A 225 -2.74 1.39 -13.69
CA LYS A 225 -2.85 2.84 -13.46
C LYS A 225 -2.19 3.27 -12.15
N GLU A 226 -2.42 2.56 -11.05
CA GLU A 226 -1.97 2.96 -9.72
C GLU A 226 -0.55 2.48 -9.39
N ASP A 227 -0.17 1.27 -9.81
CA ASP A 227 1.12 0.66 -9.44
C ASP A 227 2.20 0.92 -10.50
N TYR A 228 1.81 1.20 -11.75
CA TYR A 228 2.73 1.37 -12.89
C TYR A 228 2.53 2.67 -13.67
N ASN A 229 1.70 3.58 -13.16
CA ASN A 229 1.40 4.87 -13.79
C ASN A 229 0.99 4.77 -15.27
N PHE A 230 0.22 3.74 -15.61
CA PHE A 230 -0.28 3.51 -16.96
C PHE A 230 -1.33 4.58 -17.30
N GLY A 231 -0.94 5.53 -18.15
CA GLY A 231 -1.71 6.74 -18.45
C GLY A 231 -2.74 6.60 -19.58
N ASP A 232 -2.75 5.45 -20.27
CA ASP A 232 -3.67 5.18 -21.39
C ASP A 232 -5.14 5.18 -20.91
N ASN A 233 -6.02 5.61 -21.79
CA ASN A 233 -7.46 5.57 -21.53
C ASN A 233 -8.02 4.13 -21.60
N ALA A 234 -9.32 3.96 -21.29
CA ALA A 234 -9.94 2.62 -21.26
C ALA A 234 -9.82 1.85 -22.58
N SER A 235 -10.03 2.53 -23.71
CA SER A 235 -9.96 1.90 -25.03
C SER A 235 -8.54 1.51 -25.41
N GLU A 236 -7.55 2.33 -25.04
CA GLU A 236 -6.13 2.05 -25.25
C GLU A 236 -5.65 0.89 -24.36
N PHE A 237 -6.10 0.85 -23.10
CA PHE A 237 -5.86 -0.28 -22.21
C PHE A 237 -6.46 -1.58 -22.76
N GLU A 238 -7.68 -1.55 -23.30
CA GLU A 238 -8.31 -2.75 -23.89
C GLU A 238 -7.51 -3.28 -25.08
N ARG A 239 -6.99 -2.40 -25.95
CA ARG A 239 -6.10 -2.78 -27.06
C ARG A 239 -4.78 -3.37 -26.55
N PHE A 240 -4.16 -2.70 -25.57
CA PHE A 240 -2.95 -3.18 -24.93
C PHE A 240 -3.14 -4.56 -24.31
N MET A 241 -4.23 -4.78 -23.58
CA MET A 241 -4.53 -6.07 -22.99
C MET A 241 -4.80 -7.14 -24.05
N GLN A 242 -5.41 -6.81 -25.19
CA GLN A 242 -5.51 -7.79 -26.28
C GLN A 242 -4.14 -8.27 -26.74
N GLU A 243 -3.15 -7.39 -26.82
CA GLU A 243 -1.77 -7.77 -27.15
C GLU A 243 -1.11 -8.63 -26.05
N VAL A 244 -1.37 -8.32 -24.77
CA VAL A 244 -0.91 -9.15 -23.62
C VAL A 244 -1.53 -10.54 -23.68
N LEU A 245 -2.83 -10.63 -23.95
CA LEU A 245 -3.57 -11.90 -23.95
C LEU A 245 -3.16 -12.83 -25.09
N LEU A 246 -2.56 -12.31 -26.16
CA LEU A 246 -1.96 -13.11 -27.23
C LEU A 246 -0.68 -13.84 -26.80
N GLU A 247 -0.02 -13.41 -25.72
CA GLU A 247 1.19 -14.05 -25.18
C GLU A 247 0.87 -15.22 -24.24
N LEU A 248 -0.40 -15.44 -23.91
CA LEU A 248 -0.81 -16.53 -23.03
C LEU A 248 -0.80 -17.86 -23.77
N GLU A 249 -0.22 -18.90 -23.17
CA GLU A 249 -0.22 -20.26 -23.74
C GLU A 249 -1.64 -20.81 -23.92
N THR A 250 -2.56 -20.44 -23.02
CA THR A 250 -3.97 -20.80 -23.09
C THR A 250 -4.83 -19.54 -23.12
N PRO A 251 -5.92 -19.45 -23.90
CA PRO A 251 -6.83 -18.30 -23.85
C PRO A 251 -7.53 -18.17 -22.48
N LEU A 252 -7.76 -16.95 -22.00
CA LEU A 252 -8.65 -16.73 -20.86
C LEU A 252 -10.11 -16.93 -21.28
N ASN A 253 -10.91 -17.50 -20.38
CA ASN A 253 -12.36 -17.58 -20.56
C ASN A 253 -13.02 -16.18 -20.61
N TYR A 254 -12.40 -15.19 -19.97
CA TYR A 254 -12.85 -13.80 -19.92
C TYR A 254 -11.73 -12.88 -20.42
N GLY A 255 -11.74 -12.59 -21.72
CA GLY A 255 -10.77 -11.70 -22.36
C GLY A 255 -11.04 -10.22 -22.10
N CYS A 256 -10.41 -9.36 -22.91
CA CYS A 256 -10.58 -7.91 -22.86
C CYS A 256 -11.06 -7.33 -24.20
N PRO A 257 -12.25 -7.70 -24.71
CA PRO A 257 -12.81 -7.06 -25.91
C PRO A 257 -13.09 -5.57 -25.68
N ALA A 258 -13.37 -4.84 -26.75
CA ALA A 258 -13.76 -3.44 -26.65
C ALA A 258 -14.97 -3.26 -25.71
N ASN A 259 -14.97 -2.17 -24.94
CA ASN A 259 -16.03 -1.78 -24.00
C ASN A 259 -16.11 -2.63 -22.70
N THR A 260 -15.14 -3.50 -22.46
CA THR A 260 -15.02 -4.32 -21.23
C THR A 260 -14.90 -3.44 -19.98
N ILE A 261 -14.04 -2.43 -20.01
CA ILE A 261 -13.74 -1.57 -18.87
C ILE A 261 -14.92 -0.66 -18.54
N ALA A 262 -15.53 -0.06 -19.56
CA ALA A 262 -16.69 0.79 -19.38
C ALA A 262 -17.87 0.00 -18.80
N SER A 263 -18.13 -1.21 -19.31
CA SER A 263 -19.14 -2.13 -18.78
C SER A 263 -18.86 -2.50 -17.31
N ALA A 264 -17.61 -2.85 -16.99
CA ALA A 264 -17.23 -3.18 -15.63
C ALA A 264 -17.48 -2.02 -14.65
N ARG A 265 -17.09 -0.79 -15.01
CA ARG A 265 -17.30 0.42 -14.19
C ARG A 265 -18.78 0.80 -14.02
N GLN A 266 -19.63 0.50 -14.99
CA GLN A 266 -21.08 0.69 -14.82
C GLN A 266 -21.66 -0.29 -13.80
N SER A 267 -21.16 -1.53 -13.77
CA SER A 267 -21.64 -2.58 -12.87
C SER A 267 -21.04 -2.53 -11.46
N GLY A 268 -19.88 -1.91 -11.27
CA GLY A 268 -19.16 -1.87 -10.01
C GLY A 268 -18.75 -0.46 -9.62
N GLU A 269 -19.50 0.16 -8.69
CA GLU A 269 -19.25 1.54 -8.23
C GLU A 269 -17.81 1.72 -7.74
N TYR A 270 -17.29 0.74 -6.99
CA TYR A 270 -15.93 0.76 -6.45
C TYR A 270 -14.84 0.93 -7.51
N LEU A 271 -15.04 0.46 -8.76
CA LEU A 271 -14.06 0.57 -9.85
C LEU A 271 -13.88 2.01 -10.37
N LYS A 272 -14.72 2.93 -9.91
CA LYS A 272 -14.60 4.36 -10.19
C LYS A 272 -13.68 5.07 -9.19
N HIS A 273 -13.37 4.41 -8.09
CA HIS A 273 -12.57 4.93 -6.98
C HIS A 273 -11.14 4.36 -7.02
N PRO A 274 -10.17 5.02 -6.36
CA PRO A 274 -8.84 4.46 -6.13
C PRO A 274 -8.89 3.11 -5.41
N ILE A 275 -7.96 2.20 -5.69
CA ILE A 275 -7.90 0.84 -5.10
C ILE A 275 -7.91 0.91 -3.57
N SER A 276 -7.29 1.94 -2.97
CA SER A 276 -7.28 2.17 -1.52
C SER A 276 -8.67 2.25 -0.89
N GLU A 277 -9.66 2.71 -1.65
CA GLU A 277 -11.03 2.92 -1.18
C GLU A 277 -11.92 1.69 -1.40
N TRP A 278 -11.49 0.69 -2.19
CA TRP A 278 -12.35 -0.44 -2.59
C TRP A 278 -12.87 -1.24 -1.39
N ALA A 279 -12.08 -1.35 -0.31
CA ALA A 279 -12.48 -2.01 0.93
C ALA A 279 -13.66 -1.32 1.68
N GLY A 280 -14.02 -0.09 1.27
CA GLY A 280 -15.23 0.60 1.71
C GLY A 280 -16.49 0.19 0.94
N TYR A 281 -16.34 -0.31 -0.28
CA TYR A 281 -17.44 -0.56 -1.21
C TYR A 281 -17.72 -2.04 -1.47
N CYS A 282 -16.71 -2.91 -1.40
CA CYS A 282 -16.87 -4.34 -1.63
C CYS A 282 -16.34 -5.18 -0.46
N ALA A 283 -16.96 -6.36 -0.25
CA ALA A 283 -16.53 -7.30 0.78
C ALA A 283 -15.09 -7.75 0.54
N PHE A 284 -14.34 -7.94 1.61
CA PHE A 284 -12.89 -8.19 1.56
C PHE A 284 -12.50 -9.51 0.86
N ASP A 285 -13.40 -10.49 0.94
CA ASP A 285 -13.35 -11.82 0.33
C ASP A 285 -14.02 -11.86 -1.05
N SER A 286 -14.49 -10.72 -1.55
CA SER A 286 -15.03 -10.64 -2.90
C SER A 286 -13.98 -11.00 -3.95
N ARG A 287 -14.41 -11.66 -5.02
CA ARG A 287 -13.55 -12.10 -6.13
C ARG A 287 -12.63 -10.98 -6.67
N PRO A 288 -13.09 -9.71 -6.85
CA PRO A 288 -12.22 -8.59 -7.24
C PRO A 288 -11.03 -8.35 -6.32
N MET A 289 -11.27 -8.35 -5.00
CA MET A 289 -10.22 -8.12 -4.02
C MET A 289 -9.25 -9.31 -3.94
N VAL A 290 -9.73 -10.54 -4.13
CA VAL A 290 -8.88 -11.73 -4.20
C VAL A 290 -7.96 -11.66 -5.42
N LEU A 291 -8.49 -11.36 -6.60
CA LEU A 291 -7.71 -11.24 -7.83
C LEU A 291 -6.68 -10.10 -7.77
N LEU A 292 -7.09 -8.92 -7.28
CA LEU A 292 -6.19 -7.79 -7.06
C LEU A 292 -4.94 -8.19 -6.26
N ARG A 293 -5.14 -8.91 -5.15
CA ARG A 293 -4.04 -9.38 -4.30
C ARG A 293 -3.16 -10.39 -5.01
N LYS A 294 -3.77 -11.41 -5.63
CA LYS A 294 -3.03 -12.46 -6.34
C LYS A 294 -2.17 -11.90 -7.47
N LEU A 295 -2.73 -10.98 -8.27
CA LEU A 295 -1.99 -10.28 -9.32
C LEU A 295 -0.82 -9.48 -8.74
N ARG A 296 -1.05 -8.64 -7.72
CA ARG A 296 0.03 -7.87 -7.09
C ARG A 296 1.16 -8.75 -6.56
N THR A 297 0.84 -9.85 -5.90
CA THR A 297 1.85 -10.81 -5.42
C THR A 297 2.65 -11.40 -6.58
N GLN A 298 1.99 -11.83 -7.66
CA GLN A 298 2.70 -12.40 -8.82
C GLN A 298 3.57 -11.35 -9.52
N LEU A 299 3.08 -10.13 -9.68
CA LEU A 299 3.85 -9.04 -10.26
C LEU A 299 5.11 -8.72 -9.44
N ASP A 300 5.05 -8.82 -8.11
CA ASP A 300 6.19 -8.65 -7.21
C ASP A 300 7.22 -9.79 -7.35
N ILE A 301 6.75 -11.04 -7.39
CA ILE A 301 7.62 -12.21 -7.60
C ILE A 301 8.34 -12.11 -8.96
N ILE A 302 7.60 -11.81 -10.03
CA ILE A 302 8.15 -11.75 -11.39
C ILE A 302 9.15 -10.59 -11.53
N SER A 303 8.86 -9.42 -10.94
CA SER A 303 9.76 -8.27 -11.01
C SER A 303 11.06 -8.50 -10.23
N THR A 304 11.00 -9.19 -9.10
CA THR A 304 12.19 -9.55 -8.31
C THR A 304 13.03 -10.65 -8.97
N GLU A 305 12.43 -11.59 -9.69
CA GLU A 305 13.15 -12.63 -10.44
C GLU A 305 13.85 -12.11 -11.70
N ASN A 306 13.30 -11.08 -12.35
CA ASN A 306 13.87 -10.48 -13.57
C ASN A 306 14.98 -9.45 -13.30
N THR A 307 15.27 -9.11 -12.03
CA THR A 307 16.37 -8.21 -11.70
C THR A 307 17.69 -9.00 -11.79
N PRO A 308 18.63 -8.67 -12.69
CA PRO A 308 19.88 -9.42 -12.81
C PRO A 308 20.60 -9.40 -11.47
N LYS A 309 21.03 -10.58 -10.99
CA LYS A 309 21.99 -10.66 -9.88
C LYS A 309 23.27 -9.96 -10.34
N ALA A 310 23.47 -8.74 -9.86
CA ALA A 310 24.76 -8.05 -9.91
C ALA A 310 25.79 -8.81 -9.06
#